data_AF-A0A964U770-F1
#
_entry.id   AF-A0A964U770-F1
#
_cell.length_a   1.000
_cell.length_b   1.000
_cell.length_c   1.000
_cell.angle_alpha   90.00
_cell.angle_beta   90.00
_cell.angle_gamma   90.00
#
_symmetry.space_group_name_H-M   'P 1'
#
loop_
_entity.id
_entity.type
_entity.pdbx_description
1 polymer ?
#
loop_
_entity_poly.entity_id
_entity_poly.type
_entity_poly.pdbx_seq_one_letter_code
_entity_poly.pdbx_strand_id
1 'polypeptide(L)'
;MSALIEHITQFTGLSDGVSRAVLLVAAALALGTAYRTLRFVLRPSGKRARRLGSTVVWWVMLGATVLGLMLGRWALGAAVAAVCLAGWVEWDRMVGPRSIPAWWRALIGATIVISVLLATLGATQAFAFFLPVAMLIGLPIASIMRGQPTRHIEAMTRLCWPALSCGYLLPHLLLLYTAPPLANPAGAAGWLVLTLLLTELNDIAQFVWGKSLGKRKILPGV
;
A
#
# COMPACT_ATOMS: atom_id res chain seq x y z
N MET A 1 -3.42 4.19 31.17
CA MET A 1 -3.32 3.60 29.81
C MET A 1 -4.53 2.74 29.47
N SER A 2 -5.01 1.88 30.39
CA SER A 2 -6.23 1.07 30.22
C SER A 2 -7.50 1.88 29.89
N ALA A 3 -7.84 2.91 30.69
CA ALA A 3 -9.04 3.72 30.46
C ALA A 3 -9.03 4.50 29.12
N LEU A 4 -7.84 4.94 28.67
CA LEU A 4 -7.68 5.62 27.38
C LEU A 4 -7.90 4.65 26.20
N ILE A 5 -7.39 3.43 26.31
CA ILE A 5 -7.57 2.38 25.29
C ILE A 5 -9.05 2.01 25.19
N GLU A 6 -9.73 1.86 26.33
CA GLU A 6 -11.15 1.53 26.38
C GLU A 6 -12.00 2.60 25.69
N HIS A 7 -11.75 3.89 25.99
CA HIS A 7 -12.44 5.00 25.35
C HIS A 7 -12.19 5.06 23.83
N ILE A 8 -10.96 4.78 23.37
CA ILE A 8 -10.62 4.76 21.95
C ILE A 8 -11.25 3.54 21.25
N THR A 9 -11.21 2.37 21.87
CA THR A 9 -11.87 1.16 21.35
C THR A 9 -13.38 1.39 21.22
N GLN A 10 -14.03 2.02 22.21
CA GLN A 10 -15.44 2.40 22.13
C GLN A 10 -15.73 3.42 21.02
N PHE A 11 -14.88 4.44 20.87
CA PHE A 11 -15.06 5.47 19.85
C PHE A 11 -14.79 4.96 18.41
N THR A 12 -13.77 4.12 18.24
CA THR A 12 -13.30 3.65 16.92
C THR A 12 -13.91 2.34 16.48
N GLY A 13 -14.46 1.54 17.40
CA GLY A 13 -14.92 0.18 17.13
C GLY A 13 -13.80 -0.82 16.82
N LEU A 14 -12.53 -0.42 17.01
CA LEU A 14 -11.37 -1.26 16.73
C LEU A 14 -11.05 -2.16 17.92
N SER A 15 -10.44 -3.32 17.66
CA SER A 15 -10.01 -4.22 18.73
C SER A 15 -8.92 -3.58 19.61
N ASP A 16 -8.83 -4.04 20.85
CA ASP A 16 -7.80 -3.57 21.80
C ASP A 16 -6.37 -3.63 21.25
N GLY A 17 -6.04 -4.71 20.53
CA GLY A 17 -4.72 -4.89 19.93
C GLY A 17 -4.43 -3.82 18.87
N VAL A 18 -5.41 -3.53 18.02
CA VAL A 18 -5.30 -2.53 16.95
C VAL A 18 -5.28 -1.12 17.55
N SER A 19 -6.13 -0.82 18.54
CA SER A 19 -6.14 0.46 19.25
C SER A 19 -4.79 0.76 19.90
N ARG A 20 -4.18 -0.24 20.56
CA ARG A 20 -2.84 -0.13 21.15
C ARG A 20 -1.76 0.13 20.09
N ALA A 21 -1.79 -0.61 18.97
CA ALA A 21 -0.86 -0.41 17.87
C ALA A 21 -0.92 1.02 17.30
N VAL A 22 -2.13 1.51 17.02
CA VAL A 22 -2.35 2.89 16.51
C VAL A 22 -1.83 3.92 17.51
N LEU A 23 -2.09 3.75 18.80
CA LEU A 23 -1.58 4.63 19.85
C LEU A 23 -0.05 4.66 19.92
N LEU A 24 0.60 3.49 19.80
CA LEU A 24 2.06 3.41 19.80
C LEU A 24 2.66 4.14 18.58
N VAL A 25 2.07 3.97 17.40
CA VAL A 25 2.48 4.69 16.19
C VAL A 25 2.26 6.19 16.35
N ALA A 26 1.10 6.61 16.84
CA ALA A 26 0.79 8.02 17.08
C ALA A 26 1.78 8.65 18.08
N ALA A 27 2.12 7.93 19.17
CA ALA A 27 3.11 8.37 20.14
C ALA A 27 4.51 8.50 19.51
N ALA A 28 4.93 7.53 18.71
CA ALA A 28 6.20 7.58 17.98
C ALA A 28 6.26 8.75 16.99
N LEU A 29 5.18 9.01 16.24
CA LEU A 29 5.06 10.15 15.34
C LEU A 29 5.05 11.48 16.10
N ALA A 30 4.38 11.57 17.24
CA ALA A 30 4.38 12.76 18.08
C ALA A 30 5.78 13.08 18.61
N LEU A 31 6.49 12.08 19.13
CA LEU A 31 7.88 12.21 19.57
C LEU A 31 8.80 12.62 18.41
N GLY A 32 8.65 12.00 17.24
CA GLY A 32 9.39 12.35 16.03
C GLY A 32 9.11 13.78 15.55
N THR A 33 7.85 14.21 15.64
CA THR A 33 7.42 15.57 15.31
C THR A 33 8.04 16.58 16.28
N ALA A 34 7.93 16.33 17.60
CA ALA A 34 8.49 17.18 18.64
C ALA A 34 10.01 17.31 18.50
N TYR A 35 10.72 16.21 18.30
CA TYR A 35 12.18 16.21 18.09
C TYR A 35 12.57 17.04 16.84
N ARG A 36 11.86 16.87 15.73
CA ARG A 36 12.13 17.62 14.49
C ARG A 36 11.85 19.12 14.65
N THR A 37 10.75 19.48 15.30
CA THR A 37 10.38 20.88 15.57
C THR A 37 11.36 21.54 16.53
N LEU A 38 11.72 20.86 17.63
CA LEU A 38 12.71 21.35 18.59
C LEU A 38 14.07 21.61 17.92
N ARG A 39 14.53 20.66 17.08
CA ARG A 39 15.78 20.80 16.32
C ARG A 39 15.72 21.91 15.27
N PHE A 40 14.54 22.22 14.74
CA PHE A 40 14.34 23.34 13.82
C PHE A 40 14.43 24.68 14.53
N VAL A 41 13.77 24.82 15.68
CA VAL A 41 13.79 26.05 16.50
C VAL A 41 15.21 26.34 17.01
N LEU A 42 15.94 25.32 17.48
CA LEU A 42 17.30 25.48 18.00
C LEU A 42 18.34 25.81 16.92
N ARG A 43 18.11 25.41 15.66
CA ARG A 43 19.00 25.73 14.52
C ARG A 43 18.15 25.92 13.25
N PRO A 44 17.82 27.16 12.83
CA PRO A 44 17.10 27.39 11.59
C PRO A 44 18.02 27.18 10.37
N SER A 45 17.58 26.39 9.39
CA SER A 45 18.27 26.25 8.08
C SER A 45 17.27 25.90 6.98
N GLY A 46 17.41 26.45 5.76
CA GLY A 46 16.45 26.27 4.66
C GLY A 46 16.17 24.80 4.26
N LYS A 47 17.15 23.90 4.40
CA LYS A 47 16.97 22.44 4.17
C LYS A 47 16.06 21.75 5.21
N ARG A 48 15.57 22.45 6.24
CA ARG A 48 14.72 21.88 7.32
C ARG A 48 13.22 22.10 7.10
N ALA A 49 12.80 23.13 6.36
CA ALA A 49 11.37 23.34 6.03
C ALA A 49 10.79 22.14 5.25
N ARG A 50 11.54 21.61 4.27
CA ARG A 50 11.18 20.40 3.51
C ARG A 50 11.00 19.15 4.39
N ARG A 51 11.65 19.10 5.57
CA ARG A 51 11.57 17.95 6.50
C ARG A 51 10.34 17.99 7.39
N LEU A 52 9.77 19.17 7.64
CA LEU A 52 8.52 19.31 8.38
C LEU A 52 7.32 18.88 7.51
N GLY A 53 7.36 19.19 6.21
CA GLY A 53 6.35 18.72 5.26
C GLY A 53 6.23 17.19 5.20
N SER A 54 7.35 16.47 5.35
CA SER A 54 7.34 15.01 5.46
C SER A 54 6.51 14.54 6.65
N THR A 55 6.66 15.16 7.83
CA THR A 55 5.94 14.74 9.04
C THR A 55 4.43 14.91 8.90
N VAL A 56 3.97 15.93 8.17
CA VAL A 56 2.53 16.11 7.86
C VAL A 56 1.99 14.94 7.06
N VAL A 57 2.73 14.45 6.06
CA VAL A 57 2.32 13.29 5.24
C VAL A 57 2.15 12.04 6.11
N TRP A 58 3.04 11.80 7.09
CA TRP A 58 2.90 10.67 8.01
C TRP A 58 1.62 10.74 8.86
N TRP A 59 1.27 11.93 9.36
CA TRP A 59 0.01 12.12 10.08
C TRP A 59 -1.22 11.93 9.18
N VAL A 60 -1.16 12.40 7.92
CA VAL A 60 -2.22 12.19 6.94
C VAL A 60 -2.39 10.70 6.62
N MET A 61 -1.30 9.95 6.42
CA MET A 61 -1.35 8.51 6.18
C MET A 61 -1.93 7.76 7.37
N LEU A 62 -1.46 8.03 8.60
CA LEU A 62 -2.02 7.42 9.81
C LEU A 62 -3.52 7.73 9.94
N GLY A 63 -3.91 8.99 9.75
CA GLY A 63 -5.31 9.41 9.82
C GLY A 63 -6.18 8.73 8.77
N ALA A 64 -5.71 8.66 7.52
CA ALA A 64 -6.42 7.97 6.44
C ALA A 64 -6.56 6.47 6.70
N THR A 65 -5.53 5.81 7.23
CA THR A 65 -5.58 4.40 7.61
C THR A 65 -6.58 4.17 8.73
N VAL A 66 -6.53 4.94 9.82
CA VAL A 66 -7.47 4.82 10.95
C VAL A 66 -8.90 5.08 10.48
N LEU A 67 -9.13 6.12 9.68
CA LEU A 67 -10.45 6.42 9.14
C LEU A 67 -10.97 5.29 8.25
N GLY A 68 -10.13 4.72 7.40
CA GLY A 68 -10.47 3.56 6.58
C GLY A 68 -10.90 2.37 7.45
N LEU A 69 -10.14 2.08 8.50
CA LEU A 69 -10.47 1.00 9.45
C LEU A 69 -11.81 1.24 10.16
N MET A 70 -12.10 2.47 10.58
CA MET A 70 -13.35 2.84 11.25
C MET A 70 -14.57 2.74 10.33
N LEU A 71 -14.42 3.15 9.06
CA LEU A 71 -15.49 3.09 8.06
C LEU A 71 -15.70 1.67 7.48
N GLY A 72 -14.80 0.74 7.84
CA GLY A 72 -14.93 -0.68 7.54
C GLY A 72 -14.48 -1.07 6.13
N ARG A 73 -14.90 -2.28 5.72
CA ARG A 73 -14.33 -2.99 4.55
C ARG A 73 -14.38 -2.19 3.26
N TRP A 74 -15.47 -1.47 3.00
CA TRP A 74 -15.70 -0.78 1.74
C TRP A 74 -14.85 0.47 1.62
N ALA A 75 -14.64 1.20 2.73
CA ALA A 75 -13.75 2.33 2.77
C ALA A 75 -12.28 1.91 2.60
N LEU A 76 -11.87 0.81 3.24
CA LEU A 76 -10.55 0.21 2.99
C LEU A 76 -10.40 -0.22 1.53
N GLY A 77 -11.41 -0.88 0.98
CA GLY A 77 -11.45 -1.27 -0.43
C GLY A 77 -11.27 -0.08 -1.37
N ALA A 78 -11.98 1.02 -1.11
CA ALA A 78 -11.85 2.26 -1.88
C ALA A 78 -10.45 2.90 -1.73
N ALA A 79 -9.89 2.93 -0.51
CA ALA A 79 -8.55 3.45 -0.26
C ALA A 79 -7.47 2.64 -1.01
N VAL A 80 -7.55 1.30 -0.94
CA VAL A 80 -6.65 0.41 -1.67
C VAL A 80 -6.84 0.57 -3.19
N ALA A 81 -8.08 0.67 -3.69
CA ALA A 81 -8.35 0.94 -5.10
C ALA A 81 -7.70 2.25 -5.56
N ALA A 82 -7.81 3.31 -4.77
CA ALA A 82 -7.21 4.60 -5.07
C ALA A 82 -5.68 4.51 -5.15
N VAL A 83 -5.03 3.82 -4.20
CA VAL A 83 -3.59 3.59 -4.21
C VAL A 83 -3.16 2.76 -5.43
N CYS A 84 -3.88 1.68 -5.74
CA CYS A 84 -3.57 0.80 -6.87
C CYS A 84 -3.74 1.52 -8.21
N LEU A 85 -4.79 2.34 -8.36
CA LEU A 85 -5.01 3.14 -9.57
C LEU A 85 -4.01 4.28 -9.69
N ALA A 86 -3.62 4.92 -8.59
CA ALA A 86 -2.55 5.92 -8.58
C ALA A 86 -1.21 5.29 -9.01
N GLY A 87 -0.89 4.11 -8.48
CA GLY A 87 0.29 3.34 -8.88
C GLY A 87 0.26 2.95 -10.35
N TRP A 88 -0.89 2.53 -10.86
CA TRP A 88 -1.07 2.24 -12.28
C TRP A 88 -0.84 3.45 -13.19
N VAL A 89 -1.45 4.60 -12.84
CA VAL A 89 -1.28 5.84 -13.60
C VAL A 89 0.18 6.30 -13.59
N GLU A 90 0.86 6.19 -12.45
CA GLU A 90 2.26 6.58 -12.35
C GLU A 90 3.17 5.63 -13.15
N TRP A 91 2.91 4.33 -13.11
CA TRP A 91 3.62 3.36 -13.94
C TRP A 91 3.49 3.67 -15.43
N ASP A 92 2.28 3.92 -15.93
CA ASP A 92 2.03 4.26 -17.35
C ASP A 92 2.82 5.52 -17.77
N ARG A 93 2.92 6.52 -16.88
CA ARG A 93 3.74 7.72 -17.11
C ARG A 93 5.23 7.41 -17.20
N MET A 94 5.74 6.52 -16.36
CA MET A 94 7.16 6.14 -16.34
C MET A 94 7.59 5.38 -17.60
N VAL A 95 6.73 4.50 -18.13
CA VAL A 95 7.02 3.73 -19.36
C VAL A 95 7.04 4.64 -20.61
N GLY A 96 6.39 5.80 -20.53
CA GLY A 96 6.47 6.88 -21.50
C GLY A 96 5.15 7.12 -22.25
N PRO A 97 4.81 8.38 -22.58
CA PRO A 97 3.57 8.72 -23.26
C PRO A 97 3.44 7.98 -24.60
N ARG A 98 2.29 7.33 -24.84
CA ARG A 98 1.94 6.55 -26.05
C ARG A 98 2.60 5.17 -26.20
N SER A 99 3.34 4.69 -25.21
CA SER A 99 3.87 3.32 -25.22
C SER A 99 2.77 2.25 -25.08
N ILE A 100 1.71 2.55 -24.32
CA ILE A 100 0.56 1.68 -24.11
C ILE A 100 -0.69 2.30 -24.75
N PRO A 101 -1.37 1.60 -25.68
CA PRO A 101 -2.65 2.02 -26.25
C PRO A 101 -3.73 2.29 -25.18
N ALA A 102 -4.59 3.28 -25.41
CA ALA A 102 -5.60 3.72 -24.43
C ALA A 102 -6.52 2.59 -23.94
N TRP A 103 -6.90 1.68 -24.84
CA TRP A 103 -7.76 0.55 -24.50
C TRP A 103 -7.05 -0.47 -23.59
N TRP A 104 -5.74 -0.72 -23.79
CA TRP A 104 -4.96 -1.57 -22.89
C TRP A 104 -4.91 -0.93 -21.51
N ARG A 105 -4.77 0.40 -21.45
CA ARG A 105 -4.80 1.10 -20.17
C ARG A 105 -6.13 0.99 -19.43
N ALA A 106 -7.22 1.15 -20.18
CA ALA A 106 -8.56 0.97 -19.64
C ALA A 106 -8.78 -0.48 -19.15
N LEU A 107 -8.30 -1.47 -19.92
CA LEU A 107 -8.40 -2.88 -19.53
C LEU A 107 -7.63 -3.17 -18.24
N ILE A 108 -6.36 -2.74 -18.16
CA ILE A 108 -5.55 -2.95 -16.94
C ILE A 108 -6.18 -2.24 -15.74
N GLY A 109 -6.61 -0.98 -15.91
CA GLY A 109 -7.31 -0.24 -14.86
C GLY A 109 -8.59 -0.95 -14.40
N ALA A 110 -9.42 -1.44 -15.32
CA ALA A 110 -10.64 -2.20 -15.01
C ALA A 110 -10.31 -3.51 -14.28
N THR A 111 -9.26 -4.20 -14.69
CA THR A 111 -8.83 -5.46 -14.08
C THR A 111 -8.33 -5.23 -12.65
N ILE A 112 -7.63 -4.14 -12.39
CA ILE A 112 -7.24 -3.72 -11.03
C ILE A 112 -8.48 -3.45 -10.17
N VAL A 113 -9.46 -2.70 -10.69
CA VAL A 113 -10.70 -2.40 -9.95
C VAL A 113 -11.46 -3.67 -9.61
N ILE A 114 -11.64 -4.58 -10.57
CA ILE A 114 -12.32 -5.86 -10.33
C ILE A 114 -11.58 -6.68 -9.28
N SER A 115 -10.25 -6.75 -9.37
CA SER A 115 -9.44 -7.48 -8.39
C SER A 115 -9.60 -6.93 -6.97
N VAL A 116 -9.56 -5.60 -6.81
CA VAL A 116 -9.81 -4.93 -5.53
C VAL A 116 -11.23 -5.19 -5.02
N LEU A 117 -12.24 -5.18 -5.89
CA LEU A 117 -13.62 -5.49 -5.52
C LEU A 117 -13.76 -6.94 -5.03
N LEU A 118 -13.16 -7.91 -5.74
CA LEU A 118 -13.16 -9.32 -5.31
C LEU A 118 -12.51 -9.49 -3.94
N ALA A 119 -11.38 -8.82 -3.69
CA ALA A 119 -10.73 -8.83 -2.40
C ALA A 119 -11.57 -8.16 -1.30
N THR A 120 -12.26 -7.06 -1.62
CA THR A 120 -13.16 -6.34 -0.69
C THR A 120 -14.38 -7.17 -0.31
N LEU A 121 -14.89 -7.97 -1.26
CA LEU A 121 -15.99 -8.90 -1.04
C LEU A 121 -15.58 -10.14 -0.23
N GLY A 122 -14.28 -10.38 -0.05
CA GLY A 122 -13.77 -11.60 0.58
C GLY A 122 -13.86 -12.84 -0.31
N ALA A 123 -13.98 -12.65 -1.64
CA ALA A 123 -14.06 -13.74 -2.61
C ALA A 123 -12.66 -14.30 -2.91
N THR A 124 -12.02 -14.92 -1.90
CA THR A 124 -10.61 -15.34 -1.91
C THR A 124 -10.24 -16.21 -3.11
N GLN A 125 -11.04 -17.22 -3.44
CA GLN A 125 -10.79 -18.10 -4.58
C GLN A 125 -10.87 -17.35 -5.91
N ALA A 126 -11.94 -16.56 -6.10
CA ALA A 126 -12.11 -15.77 -7.31
C ALA A 126 -10.96 -14.77 -7.48
N PHE A 127 -10.57 -14.08 -6.41
CA PHE A 127 -9.42 -13.18 -6.41
C PHE A 127 -8.11 -13.91 -6.76
N ALA A 128 -7.87 -15.08 -6.15
CA ALA A 128 -6.63 -15.83 -6.34
C ALA A 128 -6.39 -16.24 -7.79
N PHE A 129 -7.46 -16.58 -8.52
CA PHE A 129 -7.36 -17.00 -9.92
C PHE A 129 -7.57 -15.87 -10.93
N PHE A 130 -8.45 -14.89 -10.64
CA PHE A 130 -8.90 -13.89 -11.60
C PHE A 130 -7.73 -13.18 -12.28
N LEU A 131 -6.86 -12.55 -11.50
CA LEU A 131 -5.81 -11.73 -12.09
C LEU A 131 -4.68 -12.57 -12.72
N PRO A 132 -4.13 -13.60 -12.05
CA PRO A 132 -3.11 -14.44 -12.68
C PRO A 132 -3.57 -15.06 -14.00
N VAL A 133 -4.80 -15.56 -14.08
CA VAL A 133 -5.37 -16.12 -15.32
C VAL A 133 -5.59 -15.04 -16.37
N ALA A 134 -6.18 -13.90 -15.99
CA ALA A 134 -6.38 -12.77 -16.92
C ALA A 134 -5.07 -12.28 -17.52
N MET A 135 -3.98 -12.28 -16.74
CA MET A 135 -2.68 -11.79 -17.16
C MET A 135 -1.86 -12.80 -17.95
N LEU A 136 -1.84 -14.08 -17.52
CA LEU A 136 -1.04 -15.12 -18.17
C LEU A 136 -1.68 -15.65 -19.45
N ILE A 137 -3.02 -15.67 -19.51
CA ILE A 137 -3.76 -16.24 -20.65
C ILE A 137 -4.47 -15.13 -21.42
N GLY A 138 -5.23 -14.27 -20.71
CA GLY A 138 -6.04 -13.23 -21.34
C GLY A 138 -5.23 -12.19 -22.11
N LEU A 139 -4.17 -11.63 -21.50
CA LEU A 139 -3.35 -10.59 -22.15
C LEU A 139 -2.63 -11.11 -23.41
N PRO A 140 -1.95 -12.28 -23.41
CA PRO A 140 -1.29 -12.79 -24.61
C PRO A 140 -2.27 -13.09 -25.74
N ILE A 141 -3.42 -13.73 -25.45
CA ILE A 141 -4.44 -14.02 -26.46
C ILE A 141 -4.95 -12.72 -27.08
N ALA A 142 -5.34 -11.75 -26.26
CA ALA A 142 -5.85 -10.45 -26.74
C ALA A 142 -4.79 -9.67 -27.56
N SER A 143 -3.50 -9.84 -27.25
CA SER A 143 -2.41 -9.27 -28.03
C SER A 143 -2.20 -9.98 -29.38
N ILE A 144 -2.24 -11.32 -29.40
CA ILE A 144 -2.11 -12.11 -30.63
C ILE A 144 -3.27 -11.84 -31.60
N MET A 145 -4.51 -11.80 -31.09
CA MET A 145 -5.70 -11.53 -31.90
C MET A 145 -5.66 -10.15 -32.60
N ARG A 146 -4.86 -9.22 -32.08
CA ARG A 146 -4.69 -7.88 -32.66
C ARG A 146 -3.50 -7.77 -33.62
N GLY A 147 -2.79 -8.86 -33.89
CA GLY A 147 -1.70 -8.88 -34.85
C GLY A 147 -0.56 -7.93 -34.50
N GLN A 148 -0.17 -7.85 -33.22
CA GLN A 148 0.98 -7.05 -32.75
C GLN A 148 2.21 -7.96 -32.48
N PRO A 149 2.94 -8.43 -33.51
CA PRO A 149 4.04 -9.39 -33.33
C PRO A 149 5.38 -8.74 -32.92
N THR A 150 5.58 -7.44 -33.17
CA THR A 150 6.88 -6.80 -32.90
C THR A 150 7.03 -6.48 -31.41
N ARG A 151 8.15 -6.93 -30.82
CA ARG A 151 8.49 -6.72 -29.40
C ARG A 151 7.38 -7.17 -28.44
N HIS A 152 6.66 -8.24 -28.79
CA HIS A 152 5.54 -8.77 -28.00
C HIS A 152 5.90 -9.01 -26.52
N ILE A 153 7.07 -9.59 -26.25
CA ILE A 153 7.55 -9.83 -24.88
C ILE A 153 7.75 -8.51 -24.11
N GLU A 154 8.29 -7.48 -24.76
CA GLU A 154 8.51 -6.16 -24.15
C GLU A 154 7.16 -5.50 -23.80
N ALA A 155 6.20 -5.53 -24.73
CA ALA A 155 4.86 -5.02 -24.52
C ALA A 155 4.12 -5.76 -23.40
N MET A 156 4.21 -7.10 -23.36
CA MET A 156 3.63 -7.90 -22.29
C MET A 156 4.28 -7.58 -20.95
N THR A 157 5.60 -7.45 -20.88
CA THR A 157 6.31 -7.11 -19.65
C THR A 157 5.84 -5.76 -19.09
N ARG A 158 5.65 -4.76 -19.96
CA ARG A 158 5.14 -3.43 -19.57
C ARG A 158 3.72 -3.44 -19.02
N LEU A 159 2.88 -4.38 -19.46
CA LEU A 159 1.49 -4.55 -19.00
C LEU A 159 1.40 -5.46 -17.77
N CYS A 160 2.21 -6.53 -17.73
CA CYS A 160 2.14 -7.56 -16.70
C CYS A 160 2.70 -7.10 -15.35
N TRP A 161 3.79 -6.33 -15.33
CA TRP A 161 4.32 -5.83 -14.05
C TRP A 161 3.36 -4.95 -13.25
N PRO A 162 2.73 -3.93 -13.84
CA PRO A 162 1.83 -3.07 -13.09
C PRO A 162 0.53 -3.76 -12.70
N ALA A 163 -0.05 -4.59 -13.58
CA ALA A 163 -1.24 -5.34 -13.21
C ALA A 163 -0.94 -6.35 -12.09
N LEU A 164 0.23 -7.00 -12.07
CA LEU A 164 0.62 -7.88 -10.97
C LEU A 164 0.83 -7.07 -9.68
N SER A 165 1.59 -5.97 -9.76
CA SER A 165 1.94 -5.20 -8.57
C SER A 165 0.74 -4.48 -7.96
N CYS A 166 0.01 -3.72 -8.77
CA CYS A 166 -1.13 -2.92 -8.32
C CYS A 166 -2.44 -3.71 -8.27
N GLY A 167 -2.62 -4.70 -9.14
CA GLY A 167 -3.87 -5.46 -9.21
C GLY A 167 -3.85 -6.76 -8.42
N TYR A 168 -2.68 -7.36 -8.15
CA TYR A 168 -2.59 -8.61 -7.38
C TYR A 168 -1.95 -8.38 -6.02
N LEU A 169 -0.69 -7.94 -5.98
CA LEU A 169 0.10 -7.90 -4.74
C LEU A 169 -0.50 -6.95 -3.71
N LEU A 170 -0.77 -5.69 -4.06
CA LEU A 170 -1.34 -4.72 -3.10
C LEU A 170 -2.74 -5.10 -2.58
N PRO A 171 -3.69 -5.57 -3.42
CA PRO A 171 -5.01 -5.96 -2.94
C PRO A 171 -5.04 -7.14 -1.95
N HIS A 172 -3.96 -7.93 -1.80
CA HIS A 172 -3.86 -8.94 -0.74
C HIS A 172 -4.02 -8.34 0.66
N LEU A 173 -3.71 -7.05 0.85
CA LEU A 173 -3.96 -6.36 2.11
C LEU A 173 -5.44 -6.44 2.53
N LEU A 174 -6.38 -6.43 1.59
CA LEU A 174 -7.82 -6.56 1.87
C LEU A 174 -8.21 -7.98 2.26
N LEU A 175 -7.48 -8.99 1.78
CA LEU A 175 -7.69 -10.38 2.20
C LEU A 175 -7.26 -10.59 3.66
N LEU A 176 -6.23 -9.89 4.12
CA LEU A 176 -5.85 -9.90 5.53
C LEU A 176 -6.95 -9.33 6.44
N TYR A 177 -7.71 -8.35 5.92
CA TYR A 177 -8.84 -7.75 6.63
C TYR A 177 -10.11 -8.61 6.58
N THR A 178 -10.38 -9.25 5.44
CA THR A 178 -11.58 -10.08 5.22
C THR A 178 -11.39 -11.54 5.65
N ALA A 179 -10.21 -11.89 6.16
CA ALA A 179 -9.89 -13.23 6.65
C ALA A 179 -10.87 -13.68 7.76
N PRO A 180 -11.18 -14.99 7.85
CA PRO A 180 -12.07 -15.51 8.87
C PRO A 180 -11.61 -15.15 10.30
N PRO A 181 -12.54 -14.86 11.24
CA PRO A 181 -12.20 -14.41 12.59
C PRO A 181 -11.27 -15.35 13.37
N LEU A 182 -11.40 -16.67 13.17
CA LEU A 182 -10.53 -17.68 13.81
C LEU A 182 -9.05 -17.53 13.44
N ALA A 183 -8.75 -16.91 12.30
CA ALA A 183 -7.39 -16.66 11.87
C ALA A 183 -6.80 -15.38 12.49
N ASN A 184 -7.60 -14.48 13.09
CA ASN A 184 -7.15 -13.15 13.48
C ASN A 184 -7.37 -12.86 14.98
N PRO A 185 -6.39 -13.15 15.85
CA PRO A 185 -6.51 -12.98 17.30
C PRO A 185 -6.68 -11.52 17.74
N ALA A 186 -6.35 -10.55 16.88
CA ALA A 186 -6.53 -9.13 17.11
C ALA A 186 -7.74 -8.55 16.34
N GLY A 187 -8.71 -9.37 15.93
CA GLY A 187 -9.91 -8.95 15.19
C GLY A 187 -9.60 -8.54 13.74
N ALA A 188 -10.62 -8.33 12.90
CA ALA A 188 -10.49 -8.23 11.43
C ALA A 188 -9.30 -7.40 10.91
N ALA A 189 -9.00 -6.25 11.53
CA ALA A 189 -7.90 -5.38 11.12
C ALA A 189 -6.49 -5.80 11.59
N GLY A 190 -6.38 -6.78 12.50
CA GLY A 190 -5.13 -7.16 13.18
C GLY A 190 -3.98 -7.49 12.23
N TRP A 191 -4.18 -8.43 11.30
CA TRP A 191 -3.16 -8.79 10.31
C TRP A 191 -2.78 -7.64 9.39
N LEU A 192 -3.77 -6.87 8.93
CA LEU A 192 -3.52 -5.72 8.07
C LEU A 192 -2.61 -4.70 8.79
N VAL A 193 -2.94 -4.34 10.04
CA VAL A 193 -2.16 -3.40 10.84
C VAL A 193 -0.77 -3.96 11.14
N LEU A 194 -0.67 -5.26 11.46
CA LEU A 194 0.63 -5.91 11.67
C LEU A 194 1.50 -5.84 10.41
N THR A 195 0.95 -6.11 9.22
CA THR A 195 1.69 -6.04 7.96
C THR A 195 2.17 -4.62 7.68
N LEU A 196 1.33 -3.61 7.89
CA LEU A 196 1.74 -2.20 7.75
C LEU A 196 2.88 -1.87 8.73
N LEU A 197 2.74 -2.24 10.01
CA LEU A 197 3.79 -2.01 11.01
C LEU A 197 5.11 -2.70 10.65
N LEU A 198 5.06 -3.97 10.25
CA LEU A 198 6.27 -4.73 9.89
C LEU A 198 6.98 -4.11 8.70
N THR A 199 6.23 -3.59 7.72
CA THR A 199 6.79 -2.95 6.52
C THR A 199 7.50 -1.65 6.89
N GLU A 200 6.83 -0.80 7.67
CA GLU A 200 7.39 0.50 8.09
C GLU A 200 8.59 0.34 9.04
N LEU A 201 8.50 -0.60 9.99
CA LEU A 201 9.60 -0.91 10.89
C LEU A 201 10.78 -1.52 10.15
N ASN A 202 10.53 -2.35 9.14
CA ASN A 202 11.57 -2.88 8.27
C ASN A 202 12.32 -1.74 7.56
N ASP A 203 11.61 -0.76 6.99
CA ASP A 203 12.25 0.36 6.29
C ASP A 203 13.10 1.22 7.22
N ILE A 204 12.61 1.47 8.44
CA ILE A 204 13.38 2.17 9.47
C ILE A 204 14.62 1.36 9.88
N ALA A 205 14.47 0.06 10.11
CA ALA A 205 15.57 -0.81 10.47
C ALA A 205 16.63 -0.87 9.37
N GLN A 206 16.22 -1.04 8.11
CA GLN A 206 17.12 -1.02 6.96
C GLN A 206 17.90 0.30 6.87
N PHE A 207 17.25 1.44 7.12
CA PHE A 207 17.92 2.74 7.17
C PHE A 207 18.92 2.86 8.33
N VAL A 208 18.51 2.50 9.54
CA VAL A 208 19.34 2.63 10.75
C VAL A 208 20.55 1.71 10.68
N TRP A 209 20.35 0.42 10.40
CA TRP A 209 21.45 -0.55 10.27
C TRP A 209 22.32 -0.26 9.05
N GLY A 210 21.72 0.08 7.90
CA GLY A 210 22.47 0.42 6.70
C GLY A 210 23.39 1.62 6.90
N LYS A 211 22.97 2.62 7.67
CA LYS A 211 23.78 3.81 7.96
C LYS A 211 24.79 3.61 9.08
N SER A 212 24.47 2.82 10.09
CA SER A 212 25.33 2.62 11.28
C SER A 212 26.39 1.55 11.05
N LEU A 213 26.04 0.45 10.38
CA LEU A 213 26.91 -0.72 10.20
C LEU A 213 27.26 -1.00 8.74
N GLY A 214 26.50 -0.46 7.79
CA GLY A 214 26.69 -0.74 6.37
C GLY A 214 27.98 -0.16 5.80
N LYS A 215 28.88 -1.04 5.32
CA LYS A 215 30.12 -0.66 4.62
C LYS A 215 30.11 -1.00 3.13
N ARG A 216 29.23 -1.91 2.71
CA ARG A 216 29.12 -2.40 1.33
C ARG A 216 27.72 -2.17 0.81
N LYS A 217 27.60 -1.43 -0.29
CA LYS A 217 26.32 -1.24 -0.97
C LYS A 217 25.88 -2.55 -1.63
N ILE A 218 24.61 -2.93 -1.43
CA ILE A 218 24.00 -4.09 -2.08
C ILE A 218 23.73 -3.77 -3.57
N LEU A 219 23.27 -2.55 -3.86
CA LEU A 219 23.04 -2.05 -5.22
C LEU A 219 23.94 -0.82 -5.46
N PRO A 220 25.18 -1.00 -5.94
CA PRO A 220 26.13 0.10 -6.09
C PRO A 220 25.96 0.91 -7.38
N GLY A 221 25.29 0.36 -8.40
CA GLY A 221 25.25 0.91 -9.76
C GLY A 221 23.85 1.18 -10.31
N VAL A 222 22.86 1.27 -9.43
CA VAL A 222 21.48 1.69 -9.75
C VAL A 222 21.20 3.02 -9.07
#